data_AF-A0A7C3LZ87-F1
#
_entry.id   AF-A0A7C3LZ87-F1
#
_cell.length_a   1.000
_cell.length_b   1.000
_cell.length_c   1.000
_cell.angle_alpha   90.00
_cell.angle_beta   90.00
_cell.angle_gamma   90.00
#
_symmetry.space_group_name_H-M   'P 1'
#
loop_
_entity.id
_entity.type
_entity.pdbx_description
1 polymer ?
#
loop_
_entity_poly.entity_id
_entity_poly.type
_entity_poly.pdbx_seq_one_letter_code
_entity_poly.pdbx_strand_id
1 'polypeptide(L)'
;FGYLVLTTGNKSEVSTGYCTLYGDMAGGFAVIKDVYKTMVYKLARYRNSISNVIPERVFTKAPTAELKPGQKDQDTLPPYEVLDDILKEYIEKDRSYSEIISSGFDPETVKKVLKMVDRSEYKRRQAPPGVKITPKAFGKDRRMPITNRFFST
;
A
#
# COMPACT_ATOMS: atom_id res chain seq x y z
N PHE A 1 -18.79 17.92 -18.25
CA PHE A 1 -17.96 16.74 -18.57
C PHE A 1 -18.47 15.52 -17.80
N GLY A 2 -18.11 14.30 -18.22
CA GLY A 2 -18.54 13.03 -17.63
C GLY A 2 -17.43 11.98 -17.56
N TYR A 3 -16.19 12.41 -17.25
CA TYR A 3 -15.03 11.53 -17.20
C TYR A 3 -14.97 10.70 -15.92
N LEU A 4 -14.46 9.48 -16.04
CA LEU A 4 -14.17 8.62 -14.89
C LEU A 4 -12.87 9.06 -14.23
N VAL A 5 -12.92 9.30 -12.92
CA VAL A 5 -11.71 9.59 -12.13
C VAL A 5 -10.99 8.28 -11.82
N LEU A 6 -9.69 8.22 -12.15
CA LEU A 6 -8.81 7.12 -11.80
C LEU A 6 -8.01 7.47 -10.54
N THR A 7 -8.07 6.62 -9.52
CA THR A 7 -7.28 6.80 -8.30
C THR A 7 -5.91 6.11 -8.41
N THR A 8 -4.94 6.63 -7.67
CA THR A 8 -3.51 6.28 -7.80
C THR A 8 -2.91 5.64 -6.55
N GLY A 9 -3.74 5.31 -5.56
CA GLY A 9 -3.30 4.59 -4.35
C GLY A 9 -2.83 3.18 -4.68
N ASN A 10 -1.62 2.83 -4.26
CA ASN A 10 -1.03 1.50 -4.48
C ASN A 10 -1.28 0.55 -3.30
N LYS A 11 -0.93 -0.73 -3.45
CA LYS A 11 -1.21 -1.76 -2.45
C LYS A 11 -0.57 -1.47 -1.10
N SER A 12 0.63 -0.89 -1.06
CA SER A 12 1.35 -0.56 0.17
C SER A 12 0.65 0.53 0.97
N GLU A 13 0.22 1.59 0.28
CA GLU A 13 -0.54 2.71 0.87
C GLU A 13 -1.92 2.26 1.35
N VAL A 14 -2.66 1.53 0.51
CA VAL A 14 -3.99 1.00 0.83
C VAL A 14 -3.93 -0.02 1.97
N SER A 15 -2.85 -0.82 2.04
CA SER A 15 -2.62 -1.76 3.15
C SER A 15 -2.51 -1.03 4.47
N THR A 16 -1.62 -0.05 4.53
CA THR A 16 -1.27 0.67 5.77
C THR A 16 -2.25 1.81 6.10
N GLY A 17 -3.20 2.09 5.21
CA GLY A 17 -4.10 3.24 5.29
C GLY A 17 -3.37 4.57 5.22
N TYR A 18 -2.20 4.59 4.56
CA TYR A 18 -1.44 5.80 4.25
C TYR A 18 -2.06 6.50 3.03
N CYS A 19 -3.32 6.87 3.20
CA CYS A 19 -4.20 7.50 2.23
C CYS A 19 -5.27 8.30 2.99
N THR A 20 -5.86 9.28 2.33
CA THR A 20 -6.88 10.15 2.92
C THR A 20 -8.25 9.77 2.37
N LEU A 21 -9.17 9.38 3.26
CA LEU A 21 -10.56 9.15 2.88
C LEU A 21 -11.13 10.40 2.22
N TYR A 22 -11.77 10.18 1.07
CA TYR A 22 -12.35 11.23 0.24
C TYR A 22 -11.34 12.25 -0.33
N GLY A 23 -10.04 12.01 -0.16
CA GLY A 23 -8.95 12.70 -0.84
C GLY A 23 -8.46 11.88 -2.02
N ASP A 24 -7.22 11.39 -1.93
CA ASP A 24 -6.57 10.53 -2.93
C ASP A 24 -7.34 9.22 -3.23
N MET A 25 -8.19 8.77 -2.31
CA MET A 25 -9.05 7.59 -2.50
C MET A 25 -10.33 7.87 -3.31
N ALA A 26 -10.68 9.14 -3.55
CA ALA A 26 -11.93 9.51 -4.21
C ALA A 26 -11.83 9.35 -5.73
N GLY A 27 -12.49 8.32 -6.27
CA GLY A 27 -12.61 8.12 -7.72
C GLY A 27 -13.43 6.90 -8.06
N GLY A 28 -13.55 6.61 -9.36
CA GLY A 28 -14.37 5.51 -9.87
C GLY A 28 -13.61 4.21 -10.07
N PHE A 29 -12.29 4.24 -10.26
CA PHE A 29 -11.48 3.04 -10.47
C PHE A 29 -10.03 3.20 -10.01
N ALA A 30 -9.52 2.22 -9.27
CA ALA A 30 -8.17 2.21 -8.71
C ALA A 30 -7.24 1.28 -9.51
N VAL A 31 -6.56 1.85 -10.50
CA VAL A 31 -5.79 1.06 -11.50
C VAL A 31 -4.67 0.25 -10.87
N ILE A 32 -3.98 0.83 -9.88
CA ILE A 32 -2.78 0.23 -9.26
C ILE A 32 -2.99 -0.21 -7.80
N LYS A 33 -4.26 -0.38 -7.37
CA LYS A 33 -4.63 -0.75 -5.99
C LYS A 33 -4.00 -2.03 -5.48
N ASP A 34 -3.70 -2.98 -6.37
CA ASP A 34 -3.08 -4.26 -6.02
C ASP A 34 -1.61 -4.36 -6.47
N VAL A 35 -0.97 -3.23 -6.75
CA VAL A 35 0.46 -3.15 -7.10
C VAL A 35 1.24 -2.63 -5.88
N TYR A 36 2.23 -3.37 -5.38
CA TYR A 36 3.12 -2.87 -4.32
C TYR A 36 3.98 -1.69 -4.79
N LYS A 37 4.36 -0.77 -3.89
CA LYS A 37 5.15 0.42 -4.24
C LYS A 37 6.45 0.06 -4.96
N THR A 38 7.18 -0.93 -4.46
CA THR A 38 8.41 -1.43 -5.10
C THR A 38 8.14 -1.92 -6.53
N MET A 39 7.00 -2.54 -6.78
CA MET A 39 6.57 -2.97 -8.11
C MET A 39 6.15 -1.79 -9.00
N VAL A 40 5.53 -0.74 -8.44
CA VAL A 40 5.21 0.48 -9.20
C VAL A 40 6.48 1.08 -9.82
N TYR A 41 7.56 1.19 -9.05
CA TYR A 41 8.84 1.68 -9.57
C TYR A 41 9.40 0.77 -10.68
N LYS A 42 9.35 -0.55 -10.51
CA LYS A 42 9.78 -1.51 -11.54
C LYS A 42 8.97 -1.38 -12.83
N LEU A 43 7.64 -1.28 -12.72
CA LEU A 43 6.75 -1.10 -13.87
C LEU A 43 6.96 0.24 -14.57
N ALA A 44 7.19 1.31 -13.81
CA ALA A 44 7.49 2.63 -14.36
C ALA A 44 8.82 2.63 -15.14
N ARG A 45 9.86 1.98 -14.62
CA ARG A 45 11.13 1.78 -15.33
C ARG A 45 10.95 0.97 -16.60
N TYR A 46 10.19 -0.14 -16.54
CA TYR A 46 9.85 -0.94 -17.71
C TYR A 46 9.07 -0.13 -18.76
N ARG A 47 8.08 0.67 -18.35
CA ARG A 47 7.34 1.53 -19.29
C ARG A 47 8.27 2.53 -19.98
N ASN A 48 9.25 3.07 -19.27
CA ASN A 48 10.23 3.99 -19.83
C ASN A 48 11.24 3.32 -20.76
N SER A 49 11.54 2.03 -20.59
CA SER A 49 12.41 1.32 -21.55
C SER A 49 11.75 1.11 -22.91
N ILE A 50 10.41 1.17 -22.98
CA ILE A 50 9.64 1.14 -24.25
C ILE A 50 9.59 2.55 -24.87
N SER A 51 9.29 3.57 -24.06
CA SER A 51 9.25 4.97 -24.50
C SER A 51 9.37 5.88 -23.27
N ASN A 52 10.31 6.84 -23.33
CA ASN A 52 10.63 7.70 -22.20
C ASN A 52 9.54 8.74 -21.95
N VAL A 53 8.51 8.38 -21.17
CA VAL A 53 7.33 9.22 -20.90
C VAL A 53 7.23 9.66 -19.44
N ILE A 54 7.83 8.92 -18.51
CA ILE A 54 7.87 9.28 -17.08
C ILE A 54 9.18 10.03 -16.81
N PRO A 55 9.14 11.29 -16.34
CA PRO A 55 10.37 12.05 -16.09
C PRO A 55 11.30 11.41 -15.06
N GLU A 56 12.62 11.46 -15.30
CA GLU A 56 13.62 10.82 -14.42
C GLU A 56 13.53 11.28 -12.95
N ARG A 57 13.18 12.55 -12.74
CA ARG A 57 12.97 13.14 -11.40
C ARG A 57 11.93 12.41 -10.56
N VAL A 58 10.98 11.69 -11.16
CA VAL A 58 9.96 10.90 -10.44
C VAL A 58 10.60 9.70 -9.73
N PHE A 59 11.72 9.18 -10.24
CA PHE A 59 12.42 8.04 -9.67
C PHE A 59 13.45 8.44 -8.60
N THR A 60 14.05 9.63 -8.73
CA THR A 60 15.10 10.10 -7.81
C THR A 60 14.55 10.90 -6.64
N LYS A 61 13.37 11.52 -6.79
CA LYS A 61 12.71 12.23 -5.70
C LYS A 61 12.29 11.24 -4.62
N ALA A 62 12.62 11.55 -3.37
CA ALA A 62 12.16 10.78 -2.22
C ALA A 62 10.62 10.80 -2.14
N PRO A 63 9.98 9.66 -1.83
CA PRO A 63 8.52 9.58 -1.71
C PRO A 63 8.01 10.44 -0.55
N THR A 64 7.01 11.28 -0.84
CA THR A 64 6.40 12.22 0.10
C THR A 64 4.94 12.49 -0.26
N ALA A 65 4.08 12.53 0.77
CA ALA A 65 2.69 12.97 0.67
C ALA A 65 2.50 14.50 0.51
N GLU A 66 3.56 15.30 0.69
CA GLU A 66 3.58 16.78 0.57
C GLU A 66 2.47 17.54 1.32
N LEU A 67 1.82 16.93 2.33
CA LEU A 67 0.74 17.57 3.08
C LEU A 67 1.26 18.66 4.03
N LYS A 68 2.55 18.60 4.38
CA LYS A 68 3.26 19.60 5.20
C LYS A 68 4.69 19.80 4.69
N PRO A 69 5.29 20.99 4.86
CA PRO A 69 6.67 21.25 4.45
C PRO A 69 7.64 20.23 5.08
N GLY A 70 8.45 19.58 4.25
CA GLY A 70 9.49 18.64 4.68
C GLY A 70 9.01 17.24 5.06
N GLN A 71 7.72 16.94 4.95
CA GLN A 71 7.17 15.61 5.25
C GLN A 71 7.77 14.54 4.32
N LYS A 72 8.16 13.39 4.87
CA LYS A 72 8.54 12.19 4.11
C LYS A 72 7.63 11.03 4.49
N ASP A 73 7.39 10.13 3.54
CA ASP A 73 6.60 8.92 3.83
C ASP A 73 7.30 8.07 4.90
N GLN A 74 8.64 8.09 4.90
CA GLN A 74 9.51 7.42 5.87
C GLN A 74 9.38 7.94 7.30
N ASP A 75 8.77 9.11 7.53
CA ASP A 75 8.48 9.60 8.88
C ASP A 75 7.42 8.71 9.56
N THR A 76 6.56 8.07 8.76
CA THR A 76 5.44 7.24 9.23
C THR A 76 5.62 5.78 8.89
N LEU A 77 6.11 5.47 7.69
CA LEU A 77 6.26 4.11 7.16
C LEU A 77 7.73 3.67 7.24
N PRO A 78 8.01 2.36 7.41
CA PRO A 78 9.35 1.84 7.11
C PRO A 78 9.66 1.99 5.61
N PRO A 79 10.92 1.83 5.18
CA PRO A 79 11.29 1.79 3.76
C PRO A 79 10.38 0.81 2.99
N TYR A 80 10.00 1.17 1.77
CA TYR A 80 9.01 0.39 1.01
C TYR A 80 9.46 -1.04 0.72
N GLU A 81 10.76 -1.27 0.60
CA GLU A 81 11.35 -2.60 0.45
C GLU A 81 11.00 -3.49 1.66
N VAL A 82 11.20 -2.96 2.87
CA VAL A 82 10.88 -3.65 4.12
C VAL A 82 9.37 -3.76 4.31
N LEU A 83 8.64 -2.67 4.03
CA LEU A 83 7.18 -2.62 4.14
C LEU A 83 6.52 -3.67 3.26
N ASP A 84 6.85 -3.68 1.96
CA ASP A 84 6.22 -4.54 0.98
C ASP A 84 6.48 -6.00 1.29
N ASP A 85 7.67 -6.35 1.81
CA ASP A 85 7.97 -7.71 2.19
C ASP A 85 7.19 -8.15 3.44
N ILE A 86 7.09 -7.32 4.48
CA ILE A 86 6.22 -7.61 5.64
C ILE A 86 4.75 -7.76 5.19
N LEU A 87 4.28 -6.90 4.29
CA LEU A 87 2.91 -6.95 3.77
C LEU A 87 2.64 -8.23 2.97
N LYS A 88 3.60 -8.73 2.19
CA LYS A 88 3.46 -10.02 1.48
C LYS A 88 3.34 -11.18 2.45
N GLU A 89 4.20 -11.22 3.48
CA GLU A 89 4.15 -12.27 4.50
C GLU A 89 2.81 -12.25 5.26
N TYR A 90 2.36 -11.06 5.68
CA TYR A 90 1.15 -10.93 6.49
C TYR A 90 -0.14 -11.09 5.68
N ILE A 91 -0.23 -10.47 4.50
CA ILE A 91 -1.47 -10.45 3.71
C ILE A 91 -1.53 -11.66 2.80
N GLU A 92 -0.51 -11.91 2.00
CA GLU A 92 -0.60 -12.92 0.94
C GLU A 92 -0.39 -14.33 1.50
N LYS A 93 0.57 -14.48 2.42
CA LYS A 93 0.93 -15.78 3.01
C LYS A 93 0.21 -16.09 4.34
N ASP A 94 -0.61 -15.17 4.86
CA ASP A 94 -1.32 -15.31 6.16
C ASP A 94 -0.39 -15.67 7.33
N ARG A 95 0.86 -15.23 7.31
CA ARG A 95 1.79 -15.52 8.41
C ARG A 95 1.46 -14.67 9.63
N SER A 96 1.56 -15.30 10.79
CA SER A 96 1.43 -14.67 12.10
C SER A 96 2.63 -13.77 12.42
N TYR A 97 2.46 -12.89 13.41
CA TYR A 97 3.52 -12.01 13.90
C TYR A 97 4.81 -12.76 14.28
N SER A 98 4.70 -13.89 14.98
CA SER A 98 5.84 -14.71 15.39
C SER A 98 6.58 -15.33 14.20
N GLU A 99 5.86 -15.79 13.18
CA GLU A 99 6.46 -16.35 11.96
C GLU A 99 7.20 -15.27 11.14
N ILE A 100 6.66 -14.06 11.09
CA ILE A 100 7.29 -12.94 10.39
C ILE A 100 8.58 -12.54 11.11
N ILE A 101 8.57 -12.41 12.45
CA ILE A 101 9.79 -12.10 13.21
C ILE A 101 10.84 -13.19 13.06
N SER A 102 10.42 -14.45 13.07
CA SER A 102 11.32 -15.59 12.87
C SER A 102 12.01 -15.57 11.50
N SER A 103 11.47 -14.81 10.54
CA SER A 103 12.08 -14.57 9.23
C SER A 103 13.12 -13.44 9.21
N GLY A 104 13.43 -12.84 10.36
CA GLY A 104 14.51 -11.85 10.53
C GLY A 104 14.06 -10.39 10.47
N PHE A 105 12.76 -10.10 10.47
CA PHE A 105 12.25 -8.73 10.52
C PHE A 105 12.28 -8.17 11.95
N ASP A 106 12.54 -6.87 12.06
CA ASP A 106 12.50 -6.14 13.35
C ASP A 106 11.11 -6.21 14.00
N PRO A 107 10.99 -6.72 15.26
CA PRO A 107 9.70 -6.91 15.93
C PRO A 107 8.84 -5.65 16.01
N GLU A 108 9.45 -4.51 16.34
CA GLU A 108 8.71 -3.24 16.50
C GLU A 108 8.18 -2.75 15.14
N THR A 109 8.96 -2.91 14.08
CA THR A 109 8.55 -2.59 12.71
C THR A 109 7.39 -3.48 12.27
N VAL A 110 7.47 -4.80 12.47
CA VAL A 110 6.38 -5.74 12.12
C VAL A 110 5.12 -5.38 12.89
N LYS A 111 5.22 -5.17 14.21
CA LYS A 111 4.10 -4.80 15.08
C LYS A 111 3.42 -3.53 14.61
N LYS A 112 4.21 -2.51 14.25
CA LYS A 112 3.70 -1.24 13.71
C LYS A 112 2.94 -1.45 12.40
N VAL A 113 3.53 -2.18 11.45
CA VAL A 113 2.90 -2.44 10.13
C VAL A 113 1.59 -3.21 10.28
N LEU A 114 1.57 -4.30 11.04
CA LEU A 114 0.36 -5.11 11.26
C LEU A 114 -0.76 -4.26 11.89
N LYS A 115 -0.44 -3.46 12.90
CA LYS A 115 -1.39 -2.53 13.53
C LYS A 115 -1.94 -1.50 12.54
N MET A 116 -1.11 -0.97 11.64
CA MET A 116 -1.55 -0.06 10.58
C MET A 116 -2.50 -0.77 9.61
N VAL A 117 -2.20 -2.02 9.23
CA VAL A 117 -3.07 -2.82 8.36
C VAL A 117 -4.43 -3.03 9.00
N ASP A 118 -4.48 -3.49 10.24
CA ASP A 118 -5.73 -3.83 10.92
C ASP A 118 -6.61 -2.59 11.15
N ARG A 119 -6.02 -1.46 11.53
CA ARG A 119 -6.76 -0.20 11.74
C ARG A 119 -7.31 0.44 10.47
N SER A 120 -6.82 0.04 9.29
CA SER A 120 -7.13 0.70 8.02
C SER A 120 -8.28 0.04 7.25
N GLU A 121 -8.94 -0.97 7.83
CA GLU A 121 -10.03 -1.70 7.18
C GLU A 121 -11.19 -0.79 6.76
N TYR A 122 -11.57 0.18 7.61
CA TYR A 122 -12.64 1.13 7.31
C TYR A 122 -12.37 1.99 6.06
N LYS A 123 -11.09 2.32 5.79
CA LYS A 123 -10.71 3.05 4.57
C LYS A 123 -10.85 2.14 3.36
N ARG A 124 -10.33 0.91 3.45
CA ARG A 124 -10.35 -0.06 2.34
C ARG A 124 -11.76 -0.44 1.90
N ARG A 125 -12.72 -0.49 2.83
CA ARG A 125 -14.13 -0.77 2.54
C ARG A 125 -14.81 0.30 1.68
N GLN A 126 -14.24 1.49 1.61
CA GLN A 126 -14.74 2.62 0.81
C GLN A 126 -13.87 2.88 -0.43
N ALA A 127 -12.81 2.08 -0.64
CA ALA A 127 -11.95 2.24 -1.81
C ALA A 127 -12.69 1.81 -3.08
N PRO A 128 -12.46 2.50 -4.22
CA PRO A 128 -13.06 2.10 -5.49
C PRO A 128 -12.65 0.68 -5.92
N PRO A 129 -13.41 0.08 -6.85
CA PRO A 129 -13.00 -1.18 -7.48
C PRO A 129 -11.65 -1.00 -8.19
N GLY A 130 -10.93 -2.11 -8.34
CA GLY A 130 -9.61 -2.13 -8.98
C GLY A 130 -9.26 -3.54 -9.42
N VAL A 131 -8.14 -3.67 -10.13
CA VAL A 131 -7.67 -4.96 -10.67
C VAL A 131 -6.90 -5.72 -9.59
N LYS A 132 -7.12 -7.04 -9.51
CA LYS A 132 -6.30 -7.97 -8.73
C LYS A 132 -5.18 -8.50 -9.61
N ILE A 133 -3.94 -8.42 -9.12
CA ILE A 133 -2.75 -8.98 -9.80
C ILE A 133 -1.91 -9.88 -8.89
N THR A 134 -2.20 -9.89 -7.59
CA THR A 134 -1.53 -10.71 -6.58
C THR A 134 -2.40 -11.90 -6.16
N PRO A 135 -1.86 -12.92 -5.46
CA PRO A 135 -2.65 -14.04 -4.96
C PRO A 135 -3.79 -13.62 -4.03
N LYS A 136 -3.59 -12.56 -3.21
CA LYS A 136 -4.59 -12.05 -2.26
C LYS A 136 -4.72 -10.53 -2.30
N ALA A 137 -5.86 -10.06 -2.79
CA ALA A 137 -6.21 -8.64 -2.83
C ALA A 137 -7.18 -8.25 -1.70
N PHE A 138 -7.21 -6.96 -1.35
CA PHE A 138 -8.21 -6.44 -0.42
C PHE A 138 -9.60 -6.39 -1.05
N GLY A 139 -10.60 -6.91 -0.35
CA GLY A 139 -11.98 -7.00 -0.82
C GLY A 139 -12.49 -8.43 -0.71
N LYS A 140 -12.67 -9.10 -1.86
CA LYS A 140 -13.27 -10.44 -1.87
C LYS A 140 -12.37 -11.50 -1.22
N ASP A 141 -11.05 -11.41 -1.38
CA ASP A 141 -10.10 -12.43 -0.91
C ASP A 141 -9.68 -12.25 0.56
N ARG A 142 -9.68 -11.02 1.08
CA ARG A 142 -9.40 -10.72 2.50
C ARG A 142 -10.57 -9.96 3.10
N ARG A 143 -11.35 -10.64 3.93
CA ARG A 143 -12.56 -10.09 4.59
C ARG A 143 -12.34 -9.99 6.09
N MET A 144 -12.03 -8.79 6.57
CA MET A 144 -11.85 -8.51 7.99
C MET A 144 -12.97 -7.61 8.53
N PRO A 145 -13.33 -7.70 9.82
CA PRO A 145 -14.23 -6.75 10.45
C PRO A 145 -13.57 -5.37 10.56
N ILE A 146 -14.36 -4.30 10.44
CA ILE A 146 -13.89 -2.92 10.69
C ILE A 146 -13.57 -2.73 12.18
N THR A 147 -14.54 -3.08 13.04
CA THR A 147 -14.36 -3.03 14.49
C THR A 147 -13.70 -4.33 14.92
N ASN A 148 -12.39 -4.28 15.16
CA ASN A 148 -11.60 -5.44 15.56
C ASN A 148 -10.78 -5.12 16.83
N ARG A 149 -10.91 -5.96 17.86
CA ARG A 149 -10.04 -5.96 19.06
C ARG A 149 -9.08 -7.14 19.11
N PHE A 150 -9.10 -8.01 18.10
CA PHE A 150 -8.07 -9.01 17.92
C PHE A 150 -6.81 -8.31 17.40
N PHE A 151 -5.80 -8.22 18.26
CA PHE A 151 -4.50 -7.70 17.89
C PHE A 151 -3.68 -8.86 17.32
N SER A 152 -3.21 -8.70 16.09
CA SER A 152 -2.39 -9.70 15.39
C SER A 152 -0.97 -9.86 16.00
N THR A 153 -0.70 -9.26 17.16
CA THR A 153 0.61 -9.06 17.80
C THR A 153 0.53 -9.37 19.28
#